data_AF-A0A413V0Z0-F1
#
_entry.id   AF-A0A413V0Z0-F1
#
_cell.length_a   1.000
_cell.length_b   1.000
_cell.length_c   1.000
_cell.angle_alpha   90.00
_cell.angle_beta   90.00
_cell.angle_gamma   90.00
#
_symmetry.space_group_name_H-M   'P 1'
#
loop_
_entity.id
_entity.type
_entity.pdbx_description
1 polymer ?
#
loop_
_entity_poly.entity_id
_entity_poly.type
_entity_poly.pdbx_seq_one_letter_code
_entity_poly.pdbx_strand_id
1 'polypeptide(L)'
;MGLYKYNTRHIVPHKKKGCGFIKADASQQEAIAKQFFTTTRTVRSALNFETNSPFAKTLRAYALNHGCKMYEVTLIDNPYEKVITL
;
A
#
# COMPACT_ATOMS: atom_id res chain seq x y z
N MET A 1 17.97 20.24 27.18
CA MET A 1 17.78 20.26 25.70
C MET A 1 17.52 18.83 25.25
N GLY A 2 16.25 18.50 24.97
CA GLY A 2 15.82 17.12 24.68
C GLY A 2 16.09 16.73 23.23
N LEU A 3 16.68 15.54 23.05
CA LEU A 3 16.91 14.88 21.76
C LEU A 3 15.59 14.71 21.01
N TYR A 4 15.46 15.37 19.85
CA TYR A 4 14.41 15.07 18.88
C TYR A 4 14.61 13.64 18.39
N LYS A 5 13.83 12.70 18.95
CA LYS A 5 13.74 11.35 18.42
C LYS A 5 13.11 11.46 17.04
N TYR A 6 13.93 11.35 15.99
CA TYR A 6 13.45 11.19 14.64
C TYR A 6 12.38 10.11 14.65
N ASN A 7 11.20 10.48 14.17
CA ASN A 7 10.02 9.64 14.13
C ASN A 7 10.38 8.40 13.31
N THR A 8 10.83 7.37 14.00
CA THR A 8 11.27 6.11 13.42
C THR A 8 10.00 5.57 12.81
N ARG A 9 9.90 5.63 11.47
CA ARG A 9 8.79 4.97 10.77
C ARG A 9 8.77 3.58 11.36
N HIS A 10 7.70 3.23 12.07
CA HIS A 10 7.46 1.85 12.43
C HIS A 10 7.39 1.12 11.08
N ILE A 11 8.52 0.58 10.63
CA ILE A 11 8.59 -0.43 9.61
C ILE A 11 7.85 -1.57 10.27
N VAL A 12 6.55 -1.68 9.98
CA VAL A 12 5.73 -2.79 10.46
C VAL A 12 6.47 -4.02 9.94
N PRO A 13 7.08 -4.84 10.81
CA PRO A 13 7.83 -5.97 10.32
C PRO A 13 6.83 -6.84 9.57
N HIS A 14 7.09 -7.08 8.29
CA HIS A 14 6.33 -7.98 7.43
C HIS A 14 6.52 -9.42 7.95
N LYS A 15 6.05 -9.71 9.16
CA LYS A 15 5.87 -11.07 9.66
C LYS A 15 4.75 -11.69 8.84
N LYS A 16 5.14 -12.39 7.77
CA LYS A 16 4.35 -13.37 7.00
C LYS A 16 2.84 -13.11 7.02
N LYS A 17 2.44 -12.04 6.35
CA LYS A 17 1.13 -11.99 5.68
C LYS A 17 1.46 -11.59 4.26
N GLY A 18 0.97 -12.33 3.27
CA GLY A 18 1.02 -11.91 1.87
C GLY A 18 0.27 -10.58 1.76
N CYS A 19 0.95 -9.47 2.00
CA CYS A 19 0.37 -8.14 1.94
C CYS A 19 0.23 -7.81 0.46
N GLY A 20 -0.85 -8.29 -0.16
CA GLY A 20 -1.17 -7.90 -1.51
C GLY A 20 -1.54 -6.42 -1.58
N PHE A 21 -1.39 -5.80 -2.75
CA PHE A 21 -1.89 -4.46 -3.03
C PHE A 21 -2.80 -4.51 -4.25
N ILE A 22 -3.77 -3.61 -4.30
CA ILE A 22 -4.59 -3.41 -5.50
C ILE A 22 -3.92 -2.33 -6.34
N LYS A 23 -3.50 -2.70 -7.56
CA LYS A 23 -2.93 -1.73 -8.49
C LYS A 23 -4.07 -0.93 -9.14
N ALA A 24 -4.00 0.37 -8.98
CA ALA A 24 -4.89 1.33 -9.64
C ALA A 24 -4.06 2.52 -10.15
N ASP A 25 -4.32 2.95 -11.38
CA ASP A 25 -3.69 4.13 -11.96
C ASP A 25 -4.17 5.41 -11.27
N ALA A 26 -3.47 6.53 -11.46
CA ALA A 26 -3.83 7.80 -10.83
C ALA A 26 -5.27 8.23 -11.14
N SER A 27 -5.70 8.11 -12.39
CA SER A 27 -7.07 8.42 -12.83
C SER A 27 -8.12 7.54 -12.15
N GLN A 28 -7.82 6.25 -11.94
CA GLN A 28 -8.69 5.32 -11.24
C GLN A 28 -8.80 5.69 -9.75
N GLN A 29 -7.68 6.03 -9.11
CA GLN A 29 -7.68 6.48 -7.72
C GLN A 29 -8.48 7.78 -7.54
N GLU A 30 -8.38 8.72 -8.49
CA GLU A 30 -9.17 9.95 -8.51
C GLU A 30 -10.66 9.67 -8.71
N ALA A 31 -11.02 8.76 -9.61
CA ALA A 31 -12.41 8.37 -9.85
C ALA A 31 -13.04 7.75 -8.58
N ILE A 32 -12.31 6.86 -7.90
CA ILE A 32 -12.74 6.27 -6.63
C ILE A 32 -12.87 7.36 -5.55
N ALA A 33 -11.88 8.24 -5.43
CA ALA A 33 -11.89 9.32 -4.45
C ALA A 33 -13.11 10.24 -4.63
N LYS A 34 -13.44 10.60 -5.88
CA LYS A 34 -14.63 11.39 -6.24
C LYS A 34 -15.92 10.64 -5.90
N GLN A 35 -16.02 9.35 -6.24
CA GLN A 35 -17.22 8.54 -5.99
C GLN A 35 -17.57 8.45 -4.50
N PHE A 36 -16.57 8.35 -3.64
CA PHE A 36 -16.76 8.19 -2.19
C PHE A 36 -16.58 9.49 -1.40
N PHE A 37 -16.43 10.65 -2.07
CA PHE A 37 -16.17 11.95 -1.45
C PHE A 37 -15.00 11.92 -0.46
N THR A 38 -13.89 11.29 -0.85
CA THR A 38 -12.67 11.18 -0.05
C THR A 38 -11.43 11.64 -0.81
N THR A 39 -10.27 11.59 -0.16
CA THR A 39 -8.99 11.94 -0.79
C THR A 39 -8.32 10.74 -1.42
N THR A 40 -7.56 10.97 -2.49
CA THR A 40 -6.72 9.95 -3.14
C THR A 40 -5.74 9.30 -2.17
N ARG A 41 -5.25 10.04 -1.17
CA ARG A 41 -4.41 9.49 -0.08
C ARG A 41 -5.15 8.39 0.71
N THR A 42 -6.42 8.61 1.03
CA THR A 42 -7.25 7.64 1.77
C THR A 42 -7.47 6.39 0.92
N VAL A 43 -7.77 6.58 -0.37
CA VAL A 43 -7.91 5.49 -1.35
C VAL A 43 -6.61 4.70 -1.43
N ARG A 44 -5.46 5.37 -1.60
CA ARG A 44 -4.14 4.72 -1.67
C ARG A 44 -3.84 3.87 -0.44
N SER A 45 -4.04 4.41 0.76
CA SER A 45 -3.85 3.64 2.01
C SER A 45 -4.79 2.44 2.10
N ALA A 46 -6.02 2.53 1.57
CA ALA A 46 -6.93 1.38 1.52
C ALA A 46 -6.48 0.31 0.51
N LEU A 47 -6.04 0.71 -0.70
CA LEU A 47 -5.57 -0.19 -1.76
C LEU A 47 -4.25 -0.88 -1.40
N ASN A 48 -3.40 -0.23 -0.60
CA ASN A 48 -2.17 -0.79 -0.04
C ASN A 48 -2.40 -1.66 1.20
N PHE A 49 -3.65 -1.88 1.63
CA PHE A 49 -3.98 -2.61 2.86
C PHE A 49 -3.34 -2.04 4.14
N GLU A 50 -2.98 -0.74 4.16
CA GLU A 50 -2.41 -0.06 5.34
C GLU A 50 -3.43 0.07 6.48
N THR A 51 -4.72 0.00 6.16
CA THR A 51 -5.84 0.07 7.11
C THR A 51 -6.81 -1.08 6.87
N ASN A 52 -7.58 -1.49 7.90
CA ASN A 52 -8.57 -2.58 7.78
C ASN A 52 -9.99 -2.16 8.21
N SER A 53 -10.29 -0.86 8.16
CA SER A 53 -11.62 -0.34 8.50
C SER A 53 -12.69 -0.85 7.51
N PRO A 54 -13.97 -0.89 7.91
CA PRO A 54 -15.07 -1.26 7.00
C PRO A 54 -15.08 -0.42 5.72
N PHE A 55 -14.81 0.88 5.85
CA PHE A 55 -14.72 1.80 4.72
C PHE A 55 -13.52 1.48 3.79
N ALA A 56 -12.37 1.11 4.34
CA ALA A 56 -11.25 0.68 3.50
C ALA A 56 -11.57 -0.62 2.73
N LYS A 57 -12.44 -1.49 3.27
CA LYS A 57 -12.91 -2.70 2.57
C LYS A 57 -13.87 -2.35 1.43
N THR A 58 -14.76 -1.37 1.62
CA THR A 58 -15.66 -0.91 0.54
C THR A 58 -14.89 -0.30 -0.63
N LEU A 59 -13.86 0.49 -0.34
CA LEU A 59 -12.96 1.04 -1.38
C LEU A 59 -12.24 -0.07 -2.17
N ARG A 60 -11.76 -1.10 -1.47
CA ARG A 60 -11.12 -2.26 -2.10
C ARG A 60 -12.09 -3.04 -2.99
N ALA A 61 -13.29 -3.34 -2.49
CA ALA A 61 -14.31 -4.05 -3.25
C ALA A 61 -14.71 -3.27 -4.51
N TYR A 62 -14.90 -1.95 -4.39
CA TYR A 62 -15.20 -1.10 -5.53
C TYR A 62 -14.08 -1.14 -6.57
N ALA A 63 -12.82 -0.97 -6.16
CA ALA A 63 -11.68 -1.00 -7.08
C ALA A 63 -11.63 -2.31 -7.89
N LEU A 64 -11.83 -3.47 -7.23
CA LEU A 64 -11.82 -4.78 -7.89
C LEU A 64 -12.98 -4.94 -8.88
N ASN A 65 -14.18 -4.45 -8.54
CA ASN A 65 -15.34 -4.51 -9.43
C ASN A 65 -15.17 -3.61 -10.67
N HIS A 66 -14.35 -2.56 -10.59
CA HIS A 66 -14.06 -1.64 -11.68
C HIS A 66 -12.76 -1.97 -12.44
N GLY A 67 -12.29 -3.23 -12.35
CA GLY A 67 -11.21 -3.75 -13.19
C GLY A 67 -9.80 -3.55 -12.63
N CYS A 68 -9.66 -3.04 -11.39
CA CYS A 68 -8.36 -3.04 -10.72
C CYS A 68 -7.98 -4.48 -10.35
N LYS A 69 -6.68 -4.79 -10.35
CA LYS A 69 -6.16 -6.14 -10.06
C LYS A 69 -5.40 -6.15 -8.75
N MET A 70 -5.58 -7.22 -7.99
CA MET A 70 -4.80 -7.49 -6.78
C MET A 70 -3.52 -8.23 -7.13
N TYR A 71 -2.40 -7.79 -6.55
CA TYR A 71 -1.09 -8.40 -6.68
C TYR A 71 -0.61 -8.85 -5.32
N GLU A 72 0.11 -9.95 -5.26
CA GLU A 72 0.82 -10.39 -4.05
C GLU A 72 2.25 -9.88 -4.09
N VAL A 73 2.76 -9.36 -2.96
CA VAL A 73 4.16 -8.95 -2.82
C VAL A 73 4.96 -10.11 -2.27
N THR A 74 5.81 -10.69 -3.10
CA THR A 74 6.82 -11.68 -2.68
C THR A 74 8.14 -10.98 -2.45
N LEU A 75 8.79 -11.24 -1.31
CA LEU A 75 10.18 -10.88 -1.11
C LEU A 75 11.03 -11.74 -2.05
N ILE A 76 11.74 -11.09 -2.96
CA ILE A 76 12.73 -11.70 -3.83
C ILE A 76 14.10 -11.38 -3.23
N ASP A 77 14.98 -12.38 -3.19
CA ASP A 77 16.35 -12.19 -2.70
C ASP A 77 17.08 -11.15 -3.54
N ASN A 78 17.90 -10.32 -2.90
CA ASN A 78 18.63 -9.25 -3.58
C ASN A 78 19.70 -9.85 -4.52
N PRO A 79 19.56 -9.73 -5.85
CA PRO A 79 20.51 -10.33 -6.78
C PRO A 79 21.89 -9.64 -6.75
N TYR A 80 22.00 -8.46 -6.14
CA TYR A 80 23.23 -7.68 -6.01
C TYR A 80 23.82 -7.71 -4.60
N GLU A 81 23.35 -8.58 -3.70
CA GLU A 81 23.91 -8.65 -2.33
C GLU A 81 25.37 -9.13 -2.32
N LYS A 82 25.78 -9.83 -3.38
CA LYS A 82 27.17 -10.26 -3.61
C LYS A 82 27.86 -9.38 -4.64
N VAL A 83 27.97 -8.07 -4.38
CA VAL A 83 28.96 -7.27 -5.13
C VAL A 83 30.33 -7.70 -4.63
N ILE A 84 31.07 -8.41 -5.47
CA ILE A 84 32.51 -8.63 -5.30
C ILE A 84 33.13 -7.23 -5.33
N THR A 85 33.74 -6.82 -4.21
CA THR A 85 34.55 -5.60 -4.18
C THR A 85 35.67 -5.75 -5.21
N LEU A 86 35.72 -4.83 -6.17
CA LEU A 86 36.77 -4.73 -7.19
C LEU A 86 38.16 -4.56 -6.56
#